data_AF-A0A914VIC0-F1
#
_entry.id   AF-A0A914VIC0-F1
#
_cell.length_a   1.000
_cell.length_b   1.000
_cell.length_c   1.000
_cell.angle_alpha   90.00
_cell.angle_beta   90.00
_cell.angle_gamma   90.00
#
_symmetry.space_group_name_H-M   'P 1'
#
loop_
_entity.id
_entity.type
_entity.pdbx_description
1 polymer ?
#
loop_
_entity_poly.entity_id
_entity_poly.type
_entity_poly.pdbx_seq_one_letter_code
_entity_poly.pdbx_strand_id
1 'polypeptide(L)'
;LSTVLKQLTDDGYEIVDCSSKRMTRSKYREVVGGLDEHHVMVDGDIPDLLVFAAGTQLHTSWMVDEGHLILQDKASCLPATCLQPEPGSHVFDVCAAPGMKTSHLA
;
A
#
# COMPACT_ATOMS: atom_id res chain seq x y z
N LEU A 1 -5.11 5.74 6.71
CA LEU A 1 -5.84 4.57 6.13
C LEU A 1 -7.37 4.69 6.17
N SER A 2 -8.01 4.88 7.33
CA SER A 2 -9.49 4.87 7.45
C SER A 2 -10.23 5.83 6.52
N THR A 3 -9.74 7.06 6.37
CA THR A 3 -10.31 8.04 5.44
C THR A 3 -10.21 7.60 3.97
N VAL A 4 -9.07 7.03 3.57
CA VAL A 4 -8.84 6.54 2.21
C VAL A 4 -9.74 5.34 1.92
N LEU A 5 -9.85 4.38 2.84
CA LEU A 5 -10.73 3.23 2.68
C LEU A 5 -12.20 3.64 2.54
N LYS A 6 -12.65 4.60 3.36
CA LYS A 6 -14.01 5.14 3.25
C LYS A 6 -14.24 5.74 1.86
N GLN A 7 -13.31 6.57 1.39
CA GLN A 7 -13.43 7.19 0.08
C GLN A 7 -13.42 6.15 -1.05
N LEU A 8 -12.58 5.12 -0.97
CA LEU A 8 -12.59 4.03 -1.95
C LEU A 8 -13.92 3.29 -1.96
N THR A 9 -14.53 3.06 -0.80
CA THR A 9 -15.89 2.50 -0.73
C THR A 9 -16.94 3.44 -1.34
N ASP A 10 -16.84 4.74 -1.09
CA ASP A 10 -17.72 5.75 -1.69
C ASP A 10 -17.55 5.81 -3.23
N ASP A 11 -16.34 5.54 -3.73
CA ASP A 11 -16.00 5.41 -5.15
C ASP A 11 -16.43 4.05 -5.76
N GLY A 12 -17.00 3.15 -4.95
CA GLY A 12 -17.57 1.86 -5.39
C GLY A 12 -16.65 0.65 -5.24
N TYR A 13 -15.52 0.77 -4.56
CA TYR A 13 -14.63 -0.36 -4.29
C TYR A 13 -15.12 -1.24 -3.14
N GLU A 14 -15.05 -2.55 -3.33
CA GLU A 14 -15.16 -3.56 -2.30
C GLU A 14 -13.80 -3.77 -1.61
N ILE A 15 -13.78 -3.62 -0.28
CA ILE A 15 -12.56 -3.76 0.53
C ILE A 15 -12.35 -5.22 0.95
N VAL A 16 -11.27 -5.83 0.47
CA VAL A 16 -10.82 -7.18 0.87
C VAL A 16 -9.76 -7.05 1.98
N ASP A 17 -10.18 -7.11 3.23
CA ASP A 17 -9.26 -6.93 4.37
C ASP A 17 -8.50 -8.24 4.71
N CYS A 18 -7.17 -8.23 4.51
CA CYS A 18 -6.27 -9.31 4.88
C CYS A 18 -5.37 -9.00 6.09
N SER A 19 -5.56 -7.86 6.76
CA SER A 19 -4.72 -7.38 7.88
C SER A 19 -4.65 -8.36 9.06
N SER A 20 -5.73 -9.09 9.32
CA SER A 20 -5.89 -9.91 10.53
C SER A 20 -5.44 -11.37 10.36
N LYS A 21 -4.95 -11.77 9.19
CA LYS A 21 -4.63 -13.18 8.89
C LYS A 21 -3.28 -13.30 8.23
N ARG A 22 -2.37 -14.04 8.88
CA ARG A 22 -1.10 -14.42 8.26
C ARG A 22 -1.37 -15.36 7.07
N MET A 23 -1.09 -14.90 5.86
CA MET A 23 -1.36 -15.65 4.63
C MET A 23 -0.11 -16.37 4.14
N THR A 24 -0.30 -17.56 3.57
CA THR A 24 0.77 -18.20 2.79
C THR A 24 0.93 -17.50 1.44
N ARG A 25 2.12 -17.58 0.85
CA ARG A 25 2.38 -17.05 -0.50
C ARG A 25 1.39 -17.57 -1.54
N SER A 26 1.01 -18.85 -1.47
CA SER A 26 0.03 -19.45 -2.38
C SER A 26 -1.34 -18.79 -2.24
N LYS A 27 -1.81 -18.59 -0.99
CA LYS A 27 -3.10 -17.95 -0.76
C LYS A 27 -3.09 -16.47 -1.14
N TYR A 28 -1.99 -15.77 -0.88
CA TYR A 28 -1.81 -14.39 -1.31
C TYR A 28 -1.93 -14.25 -2.83
N ARG A 29 -1.25 -15.13 -3.60
CA ARG A 29 -1.35 -15.12 -5.06
C ARG A 29 -2.76 -15.45 -5.57
N GLU A 30 -3.47 -16.35 -4.89
CA GLU A 30 -4.86 -16.68 -5.22
C GLU A 30 -5.76 -15.46 -5.03
N VAL A 31 -5.66 -14.77 -3.89
CA VAL A 31 -6.48 -13.57 -3.60
C VAL A 31 -6.15 -12.45 -4.58
N VAL A 32 -4.87 -12.08 -4.71
CA VAL A 32 -4.45 -11.01 -5.63
C VAL A 32 -4.79 -11.33 -7.08
N GLY A 33 -4.67 -12.60 -7.49
CA GLY A 33 -5.05 -13.05 -8.83
C GLY A 33 -6.56 -13.09 -9.08
N GLY A 34 -7.38 -13.02 -8.02
CA GLY A 34 -8.83 -12.96 -8.09
C GLY A 34 -9.42 -11.56 -7.94
N LEU A 35 -8.60 -10.53 -7.70
CA LEU A 35 -9.08 -9.14 -7.66
C LEU A 35 -9.50 -8.69 -9.06
N ASP A 36 -10.68 -8.08 -9.15
CA ASP A 36 -11.15 -7.36 -10.33
C ASP A 36 -11.15 -5.84 -10.09
N GLU A 37 -11.60 -5.07 -11.08
CA GLU A 37 -11.59 -3.60 -11.08
C GLU A 37 -12.41 -2.95 -9.95
N HIS A 38 -13.27 -3.71 -9.28
CA HIS A 38 -14.08 -3.25 -8.15
C HIS A 38 -13.46 -3.59 -6.80
N HIS A 39 -12.36 -4.34 -6.74
CA HIS A 39 -11.77 -4.74 -5.47
C HIS A 39 -10.51 -3.96 -5.13
N VAL A 40 -10.35 -3.67 -3.84
CA VAL A 40 -9.09 -3.23 -3.25
C VAL A 40 -8.79 -4.06 -2.01
N MET A 41 -7.60 -4.63 -1.94
CA MET A 41 -7.17 -5.46 -0.82
C MET A 41 -6.28 -4.66 0.13
N VAL A 42 -6.50 -4.79 1.43
CA VAL A 42 -5.57 -4.31 2.45
C VAL A 42 -4.53 -5.40 2.70
N ASP A 43 -3.25 -5.07 2.54
CA ASP A 43 -2.16 -6.03 2.71
C ASP A 43 -2.03 -6.55 4.15
N GLY A 44 -1.70 -7.82 4.29
CA GLY A 44 -1.54 -8.46 5.61
C GLY A 44 -0.12 -8.38 6.19
N ASP A 45 0.90 -8.06 5.37
CA ASP A 45 2.30 -8.05 5.80
C ASP A 45 2.82 -6.62 6.00
N ILE A 46 2.39 -5.69 5.14
CA ILE A 46 2.82 -4.30 5.11
C ILE A 46 1.65 -3.41 5.58
N PRO A 47 1.79 -2.70 6.71
CA PRO A 47 0.80 -1.72 7.14
C PRO A 47 0.55 -0.67 6.06
N ASP A 48 -0.70 -0.22 5.94
CA ASP A 48 -1.13 0.85 5.02
C ASP A 48 -0.90 0.59 3.52
N LEU A 49 -0.52 -0.63 3.12
CA LEU A 49 -0.40 -1.01 1.71
C LEU A 49 -1.74 -1.50 1.16
N LEU A 50 -2.17 -0.88 0.06
CA LEU A 50 -3.35 -1.26 -0.70
C LEU A 50 -2.94 -1.97 -1.99
N VAL A 51 -3.65 -3.04 -2.34
CA VAL A 51 -3.42 -3.81 -3.57
C VAL A 51 -4.66 -3.76 -4.43
N PHE A 52 -4.51 -3.25 -5.65
CA PHE A 52 -5.55 -3.16 -6.65
C PHE A 52 -5.41 -4.29 -7.68
N ALA A 53 -6.46 -4.56 -8.45
CA ALA A 53 -6.39 -5.50 -9.57
C ALA A 53 -5.30 -5.09 -10.59
N ALA A 54 -4.69 -6.10 -11.20
CA ALA A 54 -3.66 -5.87 -12.20
C ALA A 54 -4.22 -5.04 -13.38
N GLY A 55 -3.48 -4.01 -13.78
CA GLY A 55 -3.91 -3.11 -14.87
C GLY A 55 -4.75 -1.92 -14.43
N THR A 56 -5.08 -1.80 -13.14
CA THR A 56 -5.74 -0.60 -12.59
C THR A 56 -4.90 0.65 -12.85
N GLN A 57 -5.49 1.65 -13.50
CA GLN A 57 -4.80 2.89 -13.84
C GLN A 57 -4.94 3.92 -12.73
N LEU A 58 -3.94 3.97 -11.85
CA LEU A 58 -3.92 4.89 -10.70
C LEU A 58 -3.13 6.18 -10.96
N HIS A 59 -2.31 6.23 -12.00
CA HIS A 59 -1.43 7.37 -12.28
C HIS A 59 -2.20 8.67 -12.61
N THR A 60 -3.45 8.56 -13.06
CA THR A 60 -4.38 9.69 -13.25
C THR A 60 -5.40 9.83 -12.12
N SER A 61 -5.27 9.06 -11.04
CA SER A 61 -6.17 9.15 -9.90
C SER A 61 -5.91 10.45 -9.13
N TRP A 62 -6.97 11.16 -8.79
CA TRP A 62 -6.90 12.35 -7.93
C TRP A 62 -6.24 12.03 -6.58
N MET A 63 -6.42 10.80 -6.06
CA MET A 63 -5.79 10.38 -4.81
C MET A 63 -4.26 10.29 -4.93
N VAL A 64 -3.73 9.98 -6.12
CA VAL A 64 -2.28 9.97 -6.35
C VAL A 64 -1.77 11.39 -6.55
N ASP A 65 -2.50 12.21 -7.31
CA ASP A 65 -2.14 13.61 -7.56
C ASP A 65 -2.13 14.47 -6.27
N GLU A 66 -3.12 14.26 -5.40
CA GLU A 66 -3.22 14.94 -4.10
C GLU A 66 -2.35 14.29 -3.00
N GLY A 67 -1.62 13.21 -3.33
CA GLY A 67 -0.68 12.56 -2.41
C GLY A 67 -1.33 11.69 -1.32
N HIS A 68 -2.62 11.35 -1.44
CA HIS A 68 -3.28 10.36 -0.58
C HIS A 68 -2.80 8.94 -0.82
N LEU A 69 -2.32 8.65 -2.03
CA LEU A 69 -1.74 7.36 -2.43
C LEU A 69 -0.35 7.57 -3.03
N ILE A 70 0.60 6.70 -2.64
CA ILE A 70 1.91 6.59 -3.27
C ILE A 70 1.99 5.24 -3.96
N LEU A 71 2.28 5.26 -5.26
CA LEU A 71 2.45 4.03 -6.04
C LEU A 71 3.82 3.43 -5.74
N GLN A 72 3.85 2.34 -4.97
CA GLN A 72 5.08 1.69 -4.53
C GLN A 72 4.97 0.18 -4.62
N ASP A 73 6.03 -0.46 -5.10
CA ASP A 73 6.12 -1.92 -5.08
C ASP A 73 6.15 -2.45 -3.64
N LYS A 74 5.45 -3.56 -3.38
CA LYS A 74 5.34 -4.17 -2.04
C LYS A 74 6.73 -4.45 -1.44
N ALA A 75 7.69 -4.94 -2.22
CA ALA A 75 9.02 -5.21 -1.70
C ALA A 75 9.81 -3.93 -1.36
N SER A 76 9.50 -2.81 -2.02
CA SER A 76 10.07 -1.50 -1.68
C SER A 76 9.57 -0.92 -0.36
N CYS A 77 8.47 -1.44 0.21
CA CYS A 77 7.99 -1.03 1.53
C CYS A 77 8.75 -1.72 2.68
N LEU A 78 9.27 -2.93 2.43
CA LEU A 78 9.95 -3.75 3.43
C LEU A 78 11.10 -3.04 4.17
N PRO A 79 12.00 -2.27 3.52
CA PRO A 79 13.11 -1.65 4.23
C PRO A 79 12.65 -0.69 5.35
N ALA A 80 11.66 0.15 5.07
CA ALA A 80 11.11 1.08 6.06
C ALA A 80 10.34 0.34 7.16
N THR A 81 9.51 -0.64 6.78
CA THR A 81 8.76 -1.47 7.72
C THR A 81 9.66 -2.33 8.62
N CYS A 82 10.83 -2.75 8.15
CA CYS A 82 11.80 -3.48 8.96
C CYS A 82 12.68 -2.56 9.82
N LEU A 83 12.95 -1.34 9.37
CA LEU A 83 13.74 -0.37 10.12
C LEU A 83 13.00 0.14 11.37
N GLN A 84 11.68 0.31 11.29
CA GLN A 84 10.80 0.73 12.38
C GLN A 84 11.39 1.90 13.20
N PRO A 85 11.72 3.04 12.56
CA PRO A 85 12.28 4.16 13.29
C PRO A 85 11.26 4.70 14.31
N GLU A 86 11.74 4.95 15.53
CA GLU A 86 10.90 5.61 16.54
C GLU A 86 10.62 7.06 16.14
N PRO A 87 9.41 7.59 16.42
CA PRO A 87 9.11 9.00 16.20
C PRO A 87 10.13 9.91 16.89
N GLY A 88 10.68 10.87 16.15
CA GLY A 88 11.72 11.79 16.64
C GLY A 88 13.15 11.25 16.55
N SER A 89 13.36 10.02 16.05
CA SER A 89 14.69 9.51 15.74
C SER A 89 15.31 10.19 14.51
N HIS A 90 16.63 10.07 14.36
CA HIS A 90 17.37 10.55 13.20
C HIS A 90 17.72 9.38 12.28
N VAL A 91 17.26 9.44 11.03
CA VAL A 91 17.49 8.38 10.02
C VAL A 91 18.24 8.97 8.83
N PHE A 92 19.26 8.25 8.35
CA PHE A 92 19.98 8.59 7.12
C PHE A 92 19.53 7.69 5.97
N ASP A 93 18.83 8.26 4.99
CA ASP A 93 18.59 7.61 3.70
C ASP A 93 19.69 8.02 2.71
N VAL A 94 20.75 7.21 2.65
CA VAL A 94 21.98 7.53 1.90
C VAL A 94 21.80 7.51 0.38
N CYS A 95 20.73 6.89 -0.13
CA CYS A 95 20.39 6.76 -1.55
C CYS A 95 18.93 7.12 -1.79
N ALA A 96 18.52 8.30 -1.32
CA ALA A 96 17.13 8.70 -1.21
C ALA A 96 16.40 8.88 -2.56
N ALA A 97 17.08 9.36 -3.61
CA ALA A 97 16.40 9.70 -4.87
C ALA A 97 15.75 8.46 -5.54
N PRO A 98 14.49 8.53 -6.03
CA PRO A 98 13.62 9.71 -6.13
C PRO A 98 12.79 10.05 -4.87
N GLY A 99 12.90 9.29 -3.77
CA GLY A 99 12.34 9.67 -2.47
C GLY A 99 11.28 8.72 -1.89
N MET A 100 10.82 7.71 -2.63
CA MET A 100 9.68 6.87 -2.20
C MET A 100 9.89 6.19 -0.83
N LYS A 101 11.10 5.71 -0.54
CA LYS A 101 11.42 5.06 0.75
C LYS A 101 11.55 6.09 1.86
N THR A 102 12.15 7.23 1.54
CA THR A 102 12.25 8.37 2.46
C THR A 102 10.87 8.88 2.87
N SER A 103 9.92 8.98 1.93
CA SER A 103 8.53 9.36 2.23
C SER A 103 7.81 8.36 3.12
N HIS A 104 8.09 7.06 2.99
CA HIS A 104 7.52 6.04 3.87
C HIS A 104 8.13 6.06 5.29
N LEU A 105 9.35 6.58 5.46
CA LEU A 105 9.97 6.74 6.78
C LEU A 105 9.47 7.97 7.56
N ALA A 106 8.79 8.90 6.88
CA ALA A 106 8.46 10.23 7.39
C ALA A 106 7.08 10.32 8.05
#